data_AF-A0A1B0DIT3-F1
#
_entry.id   AF-A0A1B0DIT3-F1
#
_cell.length_a   1.000
_cell.length_b   1.000
_cell.length_c   1.000
_cell.angle_alpha   90.00
_cell.angle_beta   90.00
_cell.angle_gamma   90.00
#
_symmetry.space_group_name_H-M   'P 1'
#
loop_
_entity.id
_entity.type
_entity.pdbx_description
1 polymer ?
#
loop_
_entity_poly.entity_id
_entity_poly.type
_entity_poly.pdbx_seq_one_letter_code
_entity_poly.pdbx_strand_id
1 'polypeptide(L)'
;MKNVKHDLFSKIDSVAPQHTIFASNTSSLSIKEIASATKRPDRFGGLHFFNPVPVMKLLEVIRTAEASEETYKKMMDFGQGMGKVCITCKDTPGFVVNRLLVPYLAEAVRLMER
;
A
#
# COMPACT_ATOMS: atom_id res chain seq x y z
N MET A 1 -13.66 -2.01 -9.93
CA MET A 1 -12.34 -2.40 -9.35
C MET A 1 -12.39 -2.67 -7.84
N LYS A 2 -13.14 -1.92 -7.00
CA LYS A 2 -13.27 -2.18 -5.55
C LYS A 2 -13.54 -3.67 -5.23
N ASN A 3 -14.47 -4.28 -5.95
CA ASN A 3 -14.91 -5.66 -5.68
C ASN A 3 -13.82 -6.71 -5.93
N VAL A 4 -12.97 -6.57 -6.97
CA VAL A 4 -12.00 -7.62 -7.33
C VAL A 4 -10.99 -7.87 -6.22
N LYS A 5 -10.47 -6.81 -5.59
CA LYS A 5 -9.52 -6.96 -4.47
C LYS A 5 -10.21 -7.47 -3.21
N HIS A 6 -11.44 -7.03 -2.94
CA HIS A 6 -12.20 -7.54 -1.78
C HIS A 6 -12.46 -9.04 -1.93
N ASP A 7 -12.94 -9.47 -3.10
CA ASP A 7 -13.22 -10.87 -3.40
C ASP A 7 -11.96 -11.72 -3.34
N LEU A 8 -10.84 -11.21 -3.90
CA LEU A 8 -9.55 -11.89 -3.84
C LEU A 8 -9.10 -12.09 -2.39
N PHE A 9 -9.07 -11.02 -1.60
CA PHE A 9 -8.59 -11.07 -0.22
C PHE A 9 -9.50 -11.91 0.69
N SER A 10 -10.81 -11.86 0.48
CA SER A 10 -11.77 -12.72 1.19
C SER A 10 -11.54 -14.22 0.88
N LYS A 11 -11.33 -14.56 -0.40
CA LYS A 11 -11.05 -15.94 -0.82
C LYS A 11 -9.75 -16.46 -0.22
N ILE A 12 -8.66 -15.70 -0.33
CA ILE A 12 -7.36 -16.17 0.21
C ILE A 12 -7.34 -16.19 1.74
N ASP A 13 -8.09 -15.32 2.42
CA ASP A 13 -8.19 -15.33 3.89
C ASP A 13 -8.78 -16.65 4.41
N SER A 14 -9.71 -17.26 3.67
CA SER A 14 -10.34 -18.53 4.05
C SER A 14 -9.39 -19.73 4.02
N VAL A 15 -8.28 -19.64 3.27
CA VAL A 15 -7.33 -20.75 3.07
C VAL A 15 -5.93 -20.45 3.60
N ALA A 16 -5.58 -19.19 3.84
CA ALA A 16 -4.26 -18.81 4.32
C ALA A 16 -4.07 -19.18 5.80
N PRO A 17 -2.90 -19.71 6.20
CA PRO A 17 -2.55 -19.93 7.60
C PRO A 17 -2.81 -18.69 8.47
N GLN A 18 -3.18 -18.89 9.73
CA GLN A 18 -3.57 -17.77 10.62
C GLN A 18 -2.48 -16.70 10.78
N HIS A 19 -1.20 -17.08 10.68
CA HIS A 19 -0.06 -16.19 10.84
C HIS A 19 0.28 -15.35 9.60
N THR A 20 -0.35 -15.61 8.45
CA THR A 20 -0.04 -14.91 7.18
C THR A 20 -0.37 -13.42 7.25
N ILE A 21 0.58 -12.60 6.79
CA ILE A 21 0.41 -11.16 6.56
C ILE A 21 -0.01 -10.93 5.11
N PHE A 22 -1.01 -10.09 4.91
CA PHE A 22 -1.48 -9.67 3.59
C PHE A 22 -1.02 -8.25 3.27
N ALA A 23 -0.63 -8.04 2.02
CA ALA A 23 -0.27 -6.73 1.51
C ALA A 23 -0.84 -6.50 0.11
N SER A 24 -1.30 -5.28 -0.16
CA SER A 24 -1.76 -4.86 -1.49
C SER A 24 -0.82 -3.82 -2.10
N ASN A 25 -0.46 -4.00 -3.37
CA ASN A 25 0.30 -3.04 -4.19
C ASN A 25 -0.60 -1.99 -4.89
N THR A 26 -1.79 -1.71 -4.35
CA THR A 26 -2.66 -0.68 -4.95
C THR A 26 -2.02 0.70 -4.84
N SER A 27 -2.26 1.61 -5.78
CA SER A 27 -1.69 2.97 -5.80
C SER A 27 -2.67 4.07 -5.38
N SER A 28 -3.96 3.75 -5.23
CA SER A 28 -5.01 4.75 -4.98
C SER A 28 -6.23 4.24 -4.22
N LEU A 29 -6.40 2.93 -4.07
CA LEU A 29 -7.49 2.35 -3.27
C LEU A 29 -7.09 2.34 -1.79
N SER A 30 -8.05 2.59 -0.89
CA SER A 30 -7.82 2.51 0.55
C SER A 30 -7.42 1.10 0.96
N ILE A 31 -6.30 1.00 1.67
CA ILE A 31 -5.84 -0.26 2.26
C ILE A 31 -6.81 -0.71 3.35
N LYS A 32 -7.36 0.22 4.13
CA LYS A 32 -8.38 -0.08 5.15
C LYS A 32 -9.65 -0.68 4.54
N GLU A 33 -10.16 -0.11 3.44
CA GLU A 33 -11.32 -0.67 2.75
C GLU A 33 -11.04 -2.11 2.29
N ILE A 34 -9.87 -2.37 1.71
CA ILE A 34 -9.52 -3.72 1.25
C ILE A 34 -9.36 -4.70 2.42
N ALA A 35 -8.71 -4.27 3.51
CA ALA A 35 -8.49 -5.09 4.70
C ALA A 35 -9.81 -5.54 5.34
N SER A 36 -10.86 -4.72 5.24
CA SER A 36 -12.20 -5.02 5.80
C SER A 36 -12.86 -6.27 5.19
N ALA A 37 -12.39 -6.75 4.04
CA ALA A 37 -12.84 -7.99 3.43
C ALA A 37 -12.22 -9.26 4.05
N THR A 38 -11.35 -9.10 5.06
CA THR A 38 -10.61 -10.19 5.72
C THR A 38 -10.88 -10.22 7.23
N LYS A 39 -10.60 -11.36 7.86
CA LYS A 39 -10.68 -11.55 9.32
C LYS A 39 -9.38 -11.22 10.06
N ARG A 40 -8.40 -10.60 9.38
CA ARG A 40 -7.06 -10.30 9.92
C ARG A 40 -6.59 -8.86 9.66
N PRO A 41 -7.40 -7.83 9.99
CA PRO A 41 -7.03 -6.45 9.75
C PRO A 41 -5.74 -6.03 10.48
N ASP A 42 -5.37 -6.72 11.56
CA ASP A 42 -4.11 -6.54 12.29
C ASP A 42 -2.87 -7.05 11.53
N ARG A 43 -3.08 -7.95 10.56
CA ARG A 43 -2.06 -8.54 9.68
C ARG A 43 -2.26 -8.14 8.21
N PHE A 44 -2.81 -6.94 7.97
CA PHE A 44 -3.01 -6.40 6.63
C PHE A 44 -2.33 -5.04 6.47
N GLY A 45 -1.67 -4.81 5.33
CA GLY A 45 -1.09 -3.50 4.99
C GLY A 45 -0.99 -3.24 3.50
N GLY A 46 -0.29 -2.16 3.15
CA GLY A 46 0.07 -1.85 1.76
C GLY A 46 1.57 -1.88 1.56
N LEU A 47 1.97 -2.41 0.40
CA LEU A 47 3.35 -2.38 -0.10
C LEU A 47 3.29 -1.82 -1.51
N HIS A 48 3.42 -0.50 -1.64
CA HIS A 48 3.30 0.19 -2.91
C HIS A 48 4.67 0.39 -3.55
N PHE A 49 4.92 -0.43 -4.57
CA PHE A 49 6.12 -0.41 -5.39
C PHE A 49 5.96 0.55 -6.56
N PHE A 50 7.09 1.12 -6.99
CA PHE A 50 7.14 2.00 -8.14
C PHE A 50 7.67 1.25 -9.37
N ASN A 51 7.06 1.49 -10.53
CA ASN A 51 7.44 0.87 -11.80
C ASN A 51 8.62 1.63 -12.43
N PRO A 52 9.70 0.97 -12.92
CA PRO A 52 9.99 -0.48 -12.87
C PRO A 52 10.42 -0.99 -11.51
N VAL A 53 9.77 -2.05 -11.02
CA VAL A 53 9.97 -2.57 -9.65
C VAL A 53 11.43 -2.93 -9.34
N PRO A 54 12.21 -3.59 -10.23
CA PRO A 54 13.61 -3.91 -9.92
C PRO A 54 14.51 -2.67 -9.80
N VAL A 55 14.17 -1.60 -10.52
CA VAL A 55 15.00 -0.39 -10.67
C VAL A 55 14.66 0.66 -9.60
N MET A 56 13.38 0.84 -9.33
CA MET A 56 12.93 1.85 -8.37
C MET A 56 13.27 1.44 -6.94
N LYS A 57 13.93 2.35 -6.22
CA LYS A 57 14.41 2.11 -4.86
C LYS A 57 13.32 2.27 -3.81
N LEU A 58 12.37 3.16 -4.03
CA LEU A 58 11.36 3.50 -3.04
C LEU A 58 10.31 2.38 -2.90
N LEU A 59 9.93 2.12 -1.66
CA LEU A 59 8.76 1.31 -1.31
C LEU A 59 7.96 2.06 -0.24
N GLU A 60 6.72 2.39 -0.56
CA GLU A 60 5.78 2.93 0.41
C GLU A 60 5.17 1.77 1.21
N VAL A 61 5.35 1.79 2.53
CA VAL A 61 4.74 0.83 3.46
C VAL A 61 3.54 1.50 4.12
N ILE A 62 2.35 1.13 3.67
CA ILE A 62 1.10 1.76 4.12
C ILE A 62 0.60 1.02 5.35
N ARG A 63 0.48 1.76 6.45
CA ARG A 63 -0.03 1.26 7.72
C ARG A 63 -1.43 1.80 7.99
N THR A 64 -2.37 0.90 8.28
CA THR A 64 -3.71 1.23 8.78
C THR A 64 -3.71 1.33 10.31
N ALA A 65 -4.77 1.87 10.90
CA ALA A 65 -4.88 1.98 12.35
C ALA A 65 -5.02 0.60 13.02
N GLU A 66 -5.59 -0.36 12.30
CA GLU A 66 -5.85 -1.72 12.78
C GLU A 66 -4.59 -2.60 12.70
N ALA A 67 -3.64 -2.30 11.80
CA ALA A 67 -2.41 -3.06 11.62
C ALA A 67 -1.50 -3.03 12.86
N SER A 68 -1.09 -4.22 13.31
CA SER A 68 -0.22 -4.37 14.48
C SER A 68 1.18 -3.81 14.22
N GLU A 69 1.87 -3.41 15.29
CA GLU A 69 3.29 -3.01 15.22
C GLU A 69 4.17 -4.12 14.64
N GLU A 70 3.87 -5.38 14.97
CA GLU A 70 4.61 -6.54 14.47
C GLU A 70 4.45 -6.68 12.94
N THR A 71 3.22 -6.60 12.44
CA THR A 71 2.93 -6.63 11.00
C THR A 71 3.64 -5.49 10.27
N TYR A 72 3.58 -4.28 10.83
CA TYR A 72 4.26 -3.13 10.28
C TYR A 72 5.77 -3.32 10.19
N LYS A 73 6.41 -3.78 11.27
CA LYS A 73 7.86 -4.07 11.28
C LYS A 73 8.22 -5.14 10.25
N LYS A 74 7.49 -6.25 10.19
CA LYS A 74 7.72 -7.31 9.20
C LYS A 74 7.62 -6.81 7.75
N MET A 75 6.68 -5.90 7.45
CA MET A 75 6.58 -5.29 6.13
C MET A 75 7.75 -4.36 5.82
N MET A 76 8.21 -3.57 6.79
CA MET A 76 9.39 -2.73 6.67
C MET A 76 10.64 -3.58 6.39
N ASP A 77 10.86 -4.61 7.21
CA ASP A 77 12.00 -5.53 7.11
C ASP A 77 11.98 -6.29 5.79
N PHE A 78 10.79 -6.75 5.34
CA PHE A 78 10.63 -7.40 4.03
C PHE A 78 11.08 -6.47 2.89
N GLY A 79 10.63 -5.23 2.91
CA GLY A 79 11.04 -4.22 1.92
C GLY A 79 12.54 -3.94 1.93
N GLN A 80 13.11 -3.74 3.11
CA GLN A 80 14.55 -3.51 3.28
C GLN A 80 15.38 -4.71 2.84
N GLY A 81 14.92 -5.94 3.14
CA GLY A 81 15.54 -7.18 2.69
C GLY A 81 15.59 -7.34 1.18
N MET A 82 14.68 -6.69 0.43
CA MET A 82 14.71 -6.59 -1.02
C MET A 82 15.59 -5.44 -1.55
N GLY A 83 16.35 -4.75 -0.69
CA GLY A 83 17.16 -3.59 -1.05
C GLY A 83 16.34 -2.33 -1.35
N LYS A 84 15.08 -2.26 -0.87
CA LYS A 84 14.25 -1.06 -1.02
C LYS A 84 14.51 -0.06 0.10
N VAL A 85 14.33 1.22 -0.23
CA VAL A 85 14.22 2.31 0.74
C VAL A 85 12.75 2.39 1.15
N CYS A 86 12.45 1.88 2.34
CA CYS A 86 11.09 1.84 2.86
C CYS A 86 10.73 3.14 3.58
N ILE A 87 9.55 3.69 3.29
CA ILE A 87 8.97 4.81 4.05
C ILE A 87 7.60 4.46 4.60
N THR A 88 7.28 4.97 5.78
CA THR A 88 5.95 4.81 6.39
C THR A 88 4.94 5.74 5.72
N CYS A 89 3.79 5.20 5.33
CA CYS A 89 2.69 5.95 4.73
C CYS A 89 1.39 5.73 5.52
N LYS A 90 0.61 6.80 5.70
CA LYS A 90 -0.77 6.69 6.18
C LYS A 90 -1.68 6.30 5.02
N ASP A 91 -2.69 5.49 5.29
CA ASP A 91 -3.71 5.14 4.30
C ASP A 91 -4.53 6.38 3.91
N THR A 92 -4.12 7.00 2.81
CA THR A 92 -4.72 8.21 2.25
C THR A 92 -4.69 8.11 0.73
N PRO A 93 -5.66 8.69 -0.01
CA PRO A 93 -5.64 8.67 -1.47
C PRO A 93 -4.31 9.21 -2.02
N GLY A 94 -3.65 8.39 -2.84
CA GLY A 94 -2.35 8.69 -3.45
C GLY A 94 -1.14 8.58 -2.51
N PHE A 95 -1.34 8.11 -1.27
CA PHE A 95 -0.31 7.96 -0.23
C PHE A 95 0.57 9.21 -0.09
N VAL A 96 1.88 9.09 -0.28
CA VAL A 96 2.81 10.23 -0.21
C VAL A 96 3.15 10.73 -1.62
N VAL A 97 3.79 9.90 -2.45
CA VAL A 97 4.36 10.36 -3.71
C VAL A 97 3.29 10.82 -4.70
N ASN A 98 2.26 10.02 -4.95
CA ASN A 98 1.23 10.39 -5.92
C ASN A 98 0.40 11.59 -5.41
N ARG A 99 0.22 11.69 -4.09
CA ARG A 99 -0.48 12.82 -3.46
C ARG A 99 0.28 14.14 -3.63
N LEU A 100 1.62 14.11 -3.68
CA LEU A 100 2.44 15.28 -4.00
C LEU A 100 2.52 15.55 -5.51
N LEU A 101 2.59 14.50 -6.33
CA LEU A 101 2.76 14.60 -7.77
C LEU A 101 1.56 15.26 -8.46
N VAL A 102 0.32 14.91 -8.06
CA VAL A 102 -0.88 15.42 -8.73
C VAL A 102 -1.00 16.95 -8.64
N PRO A 103 -0.88 17.59 -7.45
CA PRO A 103 -0.85 19.05 -7.36
C PRO A 103 0.32 19.68 -8.12
N TYR A 104 1.50 19.06 -8.11
CA TYR A 104 2.67 19.56 -8.85
C TYR A 104 2.39 19.61 -10.36
N LEU A 105 1.84 18.55 -10.93
CA LEU A 105 1.47 18.50 -12.35
C LEU A 105 0.33 19.47 -12.67
N ALA A 106 -0.67 19.60 -11.79
CA ALA A 106 -1.76 20.54 -11.97
C ALA A 106 -1.25 21.99 -12.08
N GLU A 107 -0.24 22.34 -11.27
CA GLU A 107 0.38 23.67 -11.36
C GLU A 107 1.20 23.85 -12.64
N ALA A 108 1.91 22.81 -13.09
CA ALA A 108 2.62 22.87 -14.37
C ALA A 108 1.67 23.11 -15.56
N VAL A 109 0.48 22.49 -15.55
CA VAL A 109 -0.56 22.74 -16.56
C VAL A 109 -1.04 24.18 -16.50
N ARG A 110 -1.34 24.71 -15.30
CA ARG A 110 -1.76 26.11 -15.14
C ARG A 110 -0.72 27.10 -15.64
N LEU A 111 0.57 26.80 -15.52
CA LEU A 111 1.63 27.65 -16.05
C LEU A 111 1.69 27.63 -17.59
N MET A 112 1.36 26.49 -18.21
CA MET A 112 1.29 26.35 -19.67
C MET A 112 0.07 27.05 -20.28
N GLU A 113 -1.06 27.07 -19.57
CA GLU A 113 -2.31 27.70 -20.01
C GLU A 113 -2.33 29.24 -19.88
N ARG A 114 -1.28 29.84 -19.32
CA ARG A 114 -1.13 31.31 -19.23
C ARG A 114 -0.83 31.92 -20.59
#